data_AF-Q1W1Q7-F1
#
_entry.id   AF-Q1W1Q7-F1
#
_cell.length_a   1.000
_cell.length_b   1.000
_cell.length_c   1.000
_cell.angle_alpha   90.00
_cell.angle_beta   90.00
_cell.angle_gamma   90.00
#
_symmetry.space_group_name_H-M   'P 1'
#
loop_
_entity.id
_entity.type
_entity.pdbx_description
1 polymer ?
#
loop_
_entity_poly.entity_id
_entity_poly.type
_entity_poly.pdbx_seq_one_letter_code
_entity_poly.pdbx_strand_id
1 'polypeptide(L)'
;FIIKVKKILESICVNCGKLKADIMDPNFADKIRHIRDPKARMNMVWSMCKTKGVCEPDDPKDEGAEGEVEEVKKGHGGCGYVQPQIRKEGLKLFLQYKKPKDDDEEVKSIQPDKRLMTPSEVYTVFKKMSDSDLHLLGLSDEYARPEWMILTVMPVPPPPVRPSIAVDGGAMRSEDDLTYKLGDIIKASANVRRCEQEGAPAHVISEFEQLLQ
;
A
#
# COMPACT_ATOMS: atom_id res chain seq x y z
N PHE A 1 -4.76 8.57 -4.72
CA PHE A 1 -4.83 7.93 -3.38
C PHE A 1 -3.48 7.68 -2.68
N ILE A 2 -2.33 8.02 -3.28
CA ILE A 2 -0.99 7.63 -2.78
C ILE A 2 -0.71 7.95 -1.29
N ILE A 3 -1.21 9.07 -0.77
CA ILE A 3 -1.03 9.43 0.65
C ILE A 3 -1.79 8.47 1.57
N LYS A 4 -3.00 8.07 1.16
CA LYS A 4 -3.84 7.11 1.89
C LYS A 4 -3.21 5.71 1.84
N VAL A 5 -2.75 5.29 0.65
CA VAL A 5 -2.00 4.05 0.45
C VAL A 5 -0.80 3.97 1.39
N LYS A 6 0.03 5.02 1.45
CA LYS A 6 1.16 5.12 2.39
C LYS A 6 0.72 4.91 3.84
N LYS A 7 -0.33 5.61 4.30
CA LYS A 7 -0.83 5.47 5.67
C LYS A 7 -1.34 4.05 5.98
N ILE A 8 -2.00 3.39 5.02
CA ILE A 8 -2.47 2.00 5.18
C ILE A 8 -1.27 1.07 5.30
N LEU A 9 -0.28 1.19 4.42
CA LEU A 9 0.97 0.41 4.51
C LEU A 9 1.73 0.64 5.83
N GLU A 10 1.74 1.87 6.35
CA GLU A 10 2.31 2.17 7.67
C GLU A 10 1.48 1.59 8.83
N SER A 11 0.24 1.18 8.57
CA SER A 11 -0.66 0.60 9.57
C SER A 11 -0.60 -0.92 9.65
N ILE A 12 -0.20 -1.58 8.56
CA ILE A 12 -0.17 -3.04 8.44
C ILE A 12 1.26 -3.58 8.36
N CYS A 13 1.40 -4.90 8.48
CA CYS A 13 2.64 -5.61 8.18
C CYS A 13 2.85 -5.69 6.67
N VAL A 14 3.98 -5.18 6.17
CA VAL A 14 4.30 -5.21 4.73
C VAL A 14 4.54 -6.62 4.17
N ASN A 15 4.64 -7.64 5.04
CA ASN A 15 4.83 -9.04 4.64
C ASN A 15 3.51 -9.84 4.66
N CYS A 16 2.84 -9.92 5.82
CA CYS A 16 1.63 -10.72 5.99
C CYS A 16 0.31 -9.93 5.81
N GLY A 17 0.34 -8.59 5.70
CA GLY A 17 -0.86 -7.76 5.52
C GLY A 17 -1.68 -7.49 6.79
N LYS A 18 -1.32 -8.10 7.93
CA LYS A 18 -2.03 -7.94 9.20
C LYS A 18 -1.90 -6.53 9.78
N LEU A 19 -2.97 -5.96 10.34
CA LEU A 19 -2.94 -4.67 11.03
C LEU A 19 -2.02 -4.73 12.25
N LYS A 20 -1.05 -3.83 12.39
CA LYS A 20 -0.04 -3.95 13.46
C LYS A 20 -0.57 -3.67 14.87
N ALA A 21 -1.78 -3.14 15.02
CA ALA A 21 -2.42 -2.88 16.30
C ALA A 21 -3.70 -3.71 16.41
N ASP A 22 -3.98 -4.16 17.63
CA ASP A 22 -5.04 -5.13 17.91
C ASP A 22 -5.89 -4.67 19.08
N ILE A 23 -7.15 -5.07 19.09
CA ILE A 23 -8.10 -4.88 20.20
C ILE A 23 -7.69 -5.64 21.47
N MET A 24 -6.74 -6.57 21.38
CA MET A 24 -6.12 -7.21 22.54
C MET A 24 -5.30 -6.21 23.39
N ASP A 25 -4.82 -5.10 22.81
CA ASP A 25 -4.24 -3.99 23.57
C ASP A 25 -5.36 -3.07 24.09
N PRO A 26 -5.61 -3.00 25.42
CA PRO A 26 -6.68 -2.17 25.99
C PRO A 26 -6.56 -0.69 25.61
N ASN A 27 -5.33 -0.16 25.52
CA ASN A 27 -5.07 1.23 25.15
C ASN A 27 -5.46 1.50 23.68
N PHE A 28 -5.29 0.52 22.79
CA PHE A 28 -5.78 0.61 21.43
C PHE A 28 -7.31 0.52 21.39
N ALA A 29 -7.89 -0.50 22.05
CA ALA A 29 -9.33 -0.73 22.07
C ALA A 29 -10.11 0.49 22.59
N ASP A 30 -9.69 1.07 23.71
CA ASP A 30 -10.35 2.23 24.33
C ASP A 30 -10.29 3.48 23.44
N LYS A 31 -9.16 3.69 22.75
CA LYS A 31 -8.99 4.83 21.83
C LYS A 31 -9.88 4.75 20.60
N ILE A 32 -10.13 3.55 20.07
CA ILE A 32 -10.92 3.40 18.83
C ILE A 32 -12.42 3.19 19.10
N ARG A 33 -12.79 2.64 20.27
CA ARG A 33 -14.16 2.22 20.62
C ARG A 33 -15.20 3.33 20.40
N HIS A 34 -14.86 4.57 20.74
CA HIS A 34 -15.79 5.69 20.67
C HIS A 34 -15.70 6.50 19.36
N ILE A 35 -14.75 6.19 18.49
CA ILE A 35 -14.58 6.92 17.23
C ILE A 35 -15.51 6.33 16.17
N ARG A 36 -16.62 7.01 15.91
CA ARG A 36 -17.60 6.62 14.87
C ARG A 36 -17.20 7.09 13.47
N ASP A 37 -16.55 8.25 13.36
CA ASP A 37 -16.12 8.80 12.07
C ASP A 37 -14.97 7.93 11.49
N PRO A 38 -15.14 7.31 10.30
CA PRO A 38 -14.14 6.42 9.72
C PRO A 38 -12.80 7.12 9.44
N LYS A 39 -12.83 8.41 9.06
CA LYS A 39 -11.62 9.18 8.75
C LYS A 39 -10.80 9.47 10.01
N ALA A 40 -11.45 9.85 11.10
CA ALA A 40 -10.85 10.02 12.41
C ALA A 40 -10.31 8.69 12.94
N ARG A 41 -11.09 7.60 12.80
CA ARG A 41 -10.69 6.25 13.23
C ARG A 41 -9.39 5.84 12.53
N MET A 42 -9.33 5.95 11.21
CA MET A 42 -8.12 5.60 10.47
C MET A 42 -6.91 6.44 10.90
N ASN A 43 -7.08 7.74 11.13
CA ASN A 43 -5.96 8.57 11.60
C ASN A 43 -5.47 8.15 12.99
N MET A 44 -6.38 7.77 13.90
CA MET A 44 -6.03 7.27 15.22
C MET A 44 -5.27 5.94 15.12
N VAL A 45 -5.83 4.96 14.39
CA VAL A 45 -5.19 3.65 14.17
C VAL A 45 -3.81 3.82 13.54
N TRP A 46 -3.70 4.59 12.46
CA TRP A 46 -2.43 4.88 11.82
C TRP A 46 -1.41 5.51 12.78
N SER A 47 -1.84 6.42 13.66
CA SER A 47 -0.95 7.07 14.62
C SER A 47 -0.32 6.09 15.62
N MET A 48 -1.04 5.02 15.97
CA MET A 48 -0.61 3.94 16.87
C MET A 48 0.28 2.93 16.13
N CYS A 49 -0.05 2.62 14.87
CA CYS A 49 0.68 1.61 14.10
C CYS A 49 1.98 2.10 13.47
N LYS A 50 2.09 3.39 13.11
CA LYS A 50 3.25 3.93 12.37
C LYS A 50 4.57 3.83 13.15
N THR A 51 4.50 3.76 14.48
CA THR A 51 5.66 3.65 15.37
C THR A 51 6.07 2.20 15.61
N LYS A 52 5.20 1.22 15.31
CA LYS A 52 5.50 -0.20 15.45
C LYS A 52 6.47 -0.65 14.35
N GLY A 53 7.69 -0.99 14.78
CA GLY A 53 8.81 -1.41 13.93
C GLY A 53 8.93 -2.92 13.70
N VAL A 54 8.07 -3.74 14.32
CA VAL A 54 8.05 -5.20 14.19
C VAL A 54 6.59 -5.68 14.17
N CYS A 55 6.30 -6.72 13.41
CA CYS A 55 5.01 -7.40 13.44
C CYS A 55 5.01 -8.43 14.59
N GLU A 56 4.50 -8.02 15.75
CA GLU A 56 4.55 -8.77 17.02
C GLU A 56 3.93 -10.19 16.89
N PRO A 57 4.73 -11.27 16.97
CA PRO A 57 4.22 -12.64 16.98
C PRO A 57 3.58 -12.97 18.33
N ASP A 58 2.84 -14.08 18.37
CA ASP A 58 2.36 -14.64 19.64
C ASP A 58 3.52 -15.18 20.46
N ASP A 59 3.43 -15.06 21.79
CA ASP A 59 4.35 -15.73 22.69
C ASP A 59 4.24 -17.25 22.49
N PRO A 60 5.38 -17.97 22.43
CA PRO A 60 5.35 -19.43 22.31
C PRO A 60 4.63 -20.02 23.53
N LYS A 61 3.79 -21.04 23.29
CA LYS A 61 3.18 -21.81 24.38
C LYS A 61 4.29 -22.51 25.15
N ASP A 62 4.40 -22.24 26.44
CA ASP A 62 5.34 -22.93 27.32
C ASP A 62 4.79 -24.34 27.60
N GLU A 63 5.37 -25.37 26.96
CA GLU A 63 4.93 -26.77 27.11
C GLU A 63 5.38 -27.40 28.46
N GLY A 64 5.98 -26.63 29.37
CA GLY A 64 6.61 -27.13 30.60
C GLY A 64 5.93 -26.77 31.93
N ALA A 65 4.86 -25.95 31.95
CA ALA A 65 4.20 -25.57 33.20
C ALA A 65 3.04 -26.52 33.54
N GLU A 66 3.38 -27.72 34.04
CA GLU A 66 2.42 -28.54 34.80
C GLU A 66 2.09 -27.82 36.11
N GLY A 67 1.04 -26.99 36.11
CA GLY A 67 0.46 -26.48 37.34
C GLY A 67 0.24 -24.97 37.40
N GLU A 68 -0.48 -24.41 36.44
CA GLU A 68 -1.50 -23.36 36.64
C GLU A 68 -2.08 -23.05 35.25
N VAL A 69 -3.42 -23.08 35.12
CA VAL A 69 -4.09 -22.67 33.88
C VAL A 69 -4.05 -21.14 33.81
N GLU A 70 -2.88 -20.54 33.73
CA GLU A 70 -2.78 -19.15 33.29
C GLU A 70 -3.20 -19.13 31.82
N GLU A 71 -4.33 -18.47 31.53
CA GLU A 71 -4.76 -18.24 30.16
C GLU A 71 -3.62 -17.58 29.39
N VAL A 72 -2.95 -18.36 28.53
CA VAL A 72 -1.94 -17.86 27.59
C VAL A 72 -2.57 -16.67 26.88
N LYS A 73 -2.09 -15.45 27.16
CA LYS A 73 -2.58 -14.23 26.51
C LYS A 73 -2.47 -14.47 25.01
N LYS A 74 -3.60 -14.61 24.33
CA LYS A 74 -3.63 -14.68 22.87
C LYS A 74 -3.00 -13.39 22.36
N GLY A 75 -1.82 -13.52 21.79
CA GLY A 75 -1.10 -12.38 21.25
C GLY A 75 -1.78 -11.87 19.98
N HIS A 76 -1.13 -10.89 19.38
CA HIS A 76 -1.58 -10.27 18.15
C HIS A 76 -1.53 -11.23 16.95
N GLY A 77 -0.74 -12.31 16.98
CA GLY A 77 -0.60 -13.29 15.90
C GLY A 77 0.12 -12.73 14.67
N GLY A 78 1.13 -11.88 14.86
CA GLY A 78 2.00 -11.38 13.81
C GLY A 78 3.05 -12.40 13.36
N CYS A 79 3.86 -12.03 12.35
CA CYS A 79 4.85 -12.93 11.74
C CYS A 79 6.31 -12.63 12.10
N GLY A 80 6.56 -11.72 13.04
CA GLY A 80 7.92 -11.31 13.44
C GLY A 80 8.65 -10.40 12.46
N TYR A 81 8.07 -10.10 11.28
CA TYR A 81 8.77 -9.33 10.25
C TYR A 81 9.08 -7.89 10.69
N VAL A 82 10.32 -7.46 10.50
CA VAL A 82 10.79 -6.09 10.77
C VAL A 82 10.14 -5.13 9.78
N GLN A 83 9.52 -4.07 10.28
CA GLN A 83 8.75 -3.14 9.48
C GLN A 83 9.63 -1.95 9.01
N PRO A 84 9.65 -1.64 7.71
CA PRO A 84 10.38 -0.50 7.19
C PRO A 84 9.67 0.82 7.51
N GLN A 85 10.42 1.91 7.45
CA GLN A 85 9.86 3.25 7.29
C GLN A 85 9.46 3.47 5.84
N ILE A 86 8.23 3.91 5.60
CA ILE A 86 7.75 4.16 4.24
C ILE A 86 7.93 5.64 3.89
N ARG A 87 8.70 5.92 2.84
CA ARG A 87 8.98 7.27 2.34
C ARG A 87 8.25 7.48 1.01
N LYS A 88 7.67 8.67 0.81
CA LYS A 88 7.06 9.07 -0.47
C LYS A 88 7.97 10.07 -1.16
N GLU A 89 8.28 9.84 -2.41
CA GLU A 89 9.03 10.77 -3.26
C GLU A 89 8.32 10.86 -4.62
N GLY A 90 7.79 12.04 -4.96
CA GLY A 90 6.92 12.17 -6.13
C GLY A 90 5.74 11.20 -6.09
N LEU A 91 5.63 10.36 -7.12
CA LEU A 91 4.62 9.29 -7.26
C LEU A 91 5.11 7.91 -6.79
N LYS A 92 6.31 7.82 -6.17
CA LYS A 92 6.92 6.57 -5.73
C LYS A 92 6.86 6.41 -4.21
N LEU A 93 6.80 5.16 -3.75
CA LEU A 93 6.94 4.78 -2.34
C LEU A 93 8.22 3.96 -2.17
N PHE A 94 8.96 4.23 -1.10
CA PHE A 94 10.20 3.52 -0.79
C PHE A 94 10.13 2.92 0.61
N LEU A 95 10.62 1.69 0.74
CA LEU A 95 10.85 1.02 2.02
C LEU A 95 12.27 1.34 2.48
N GLN A 96 12.41 1.85 3.70
CA GLN A 96 13.70 2.17 4.32
C GLN A 96 13.83 1.42 5.65
N TYR A 97 14.79 0.50 5.72
CA TYR A 97 15.11 -0.22 6.95
C TYR A 97 16.12 0.55 7.79
N LYS A 98 15.98 0.52 9.12
CA LYS A 98 16.99 1.06 10.03
C LYS A 98 18.10 0.03 10.17
N LYS A 99 19.36 0.44 9.99
CA LYS A 99 20.51 -0.42 10.30
C LYS A 99 20.57 -0.65 11.82
N PRO A 100 20.82 -1.88 12.28
CA PRO A 100 21.13 -2.13 13.69
C PRO A 100 22.41 -1.37 14.08
N LYS A 101 22.51 -0.95 15.34
CA LYS A 101 23.58 -0.08 15.84
C LYS A 101 24.95 -0.77 16.01
N ASP A 102 25.04 -2.08 15.76
CA ASP A 102 26.22 -2.91 16.08
C ASP A 102 27.09 -3.33 14.89
N ASP A 103 26.72 -2.96 13.65
CA ASP A 103 27.59 -3.21 12.48
C ASP A 103 28.54 -2.02 12.25
N ASP A 104 29.59 -1.97 13.06
CA ASP A 104 30.66 -0.96 13.00
C ASP A 104 31.90 -1.43 12.21
N GLU A 105 31.77 -2.44 11.33
CA GLU A 105 32.87 -2.87 10.44
C GLU A 105 32.46 -2.86 8.95
N GLU A 106 32.95 -1.82 8.28
CA GLU A 106 33.67 -1.97 7.01
C GLU A 106 32.94 -2.46 5.74
N VAL A 107 31.76 -1.93 5.41
CA VAL A 107 31.39 -1.75 3.98
C VAL A 107 30.68 -0.42 3.76
N LYS A 108 31.38 0.51 3.10
CA LYS A 108 30.81 1.73 2.51
C LYS A 108 29.84 1.38 1.38
N SER A 109 28.63 0.92 1.70
CA SER A 109 27.47 1.07 0.84
C SER A 109 26.72 2.34 1.26
N ILE A 110 26.94 3.41 0.48
CA ILE A 110 26.57 4.81 0.75
C ILE A 110 25.05 5.10 0.72
N GLN A 111 24.18 4.09 0.64
CA GLN A 111 22.75 4.32 0.67
C GLN A 111 22.09 3.57 1.83
N PRO A 112 21.19 4.22 2.61
CA PRO A 112 20.25 3.43 3.41
C PRO A 112 19.56 2.44 2.46
N ASP A 113 19.29 1.21 2.91
CA ASP A 113 18.56 0.20 2.13
C ASP A 113 17.16 0.71 1.79
N LYS A 114 17.12 1.54 0.76
CA LYS A 114 15.97 2.27 0.26
C LYS A 114 15.55 1.56 -1.00
N ARG A 115 14.58 0.66 -0.84
CA ARG A 115 14.02 -0.12 -1.93
C ARG A 115 12.74 0.52 -2.42
N LEU A 116 12.60 0.67 -3.74
CA LEU A 116 11.33 1.07 -4.35
C LEU A 116 10.28 -0.02 -4.07
N MET A 117 9.13 0.37 -3.51
CA MET A 117 7.97 -0.49 -3.40
C MET A 117 7.10 -0.32 -4.64
N THR A 118 6.93 -1.37 -5.42
CA THR A 118 6.17 -1.29 -6.67
C THR A 118 4.66 -1.27 -6.39
N PRO A 119 3.83 -0.69 -7.29
CA PRO A 119 2.38 -0.75 -7.15
C PRO A 119 1.84 -2.20 -7.05
N SER A 120 2.48 -3.16 -7.73
CA SER A 120 2.13 -4.59 -7.68
C SER A 120 2.37 -5.21 -6.30
N GLU A 121 3.50 -4.86 -5.64
CA GLU A 121 3.77 -5.27 -4.27
C GLU A 121 2.72 -4.70 -3.30
N VAL A 122 2.40 -3.41 -3.42
CA VAL A 122 1.37 -2.75 -2.62
C VAL A 122 0.01 -3.44 -2.79
N TYR A 123 -0.38 -3.72 -4.03
CA TYR A 123 -1.63 -4.43 -4.35
C TYR A 123 -1.67 -5.82 -3.69
N THR A 124 -0.57 -6.57 -3.78
CA THR A 124 -0.47 -7.92 -3.19
C THR A 124 -0.55 -7.88 -1.67
N VAL A 125 0.08 -6.89 -1.02
CA VAL A 125 0.00 -6.72 0.44
C VAL A 125 -1.41 -6.34 0.87
N PHE A 126 -2.07 -5.41 0.16
CA PHE A 126 -3.43 -5.00 0.48
C PHE A 126 -4.45 -6.14 0.34
N LYS A 127 -4.27 -7.03 -0.64
CA LYS A 127 -5.11 -8.23 -0.78
C LYS A 127 -5.02 -9.20 0.40
N LYS A 128 -3.92 -9.18 1.17
CA LYS A 128 -3.75 -10.05 2.35
C LYS A 128 -4.50 -9.54 3.58
N MET A 129 -5.00 -8.30 3.56
CA MET A 129 -5.77 -7.75 4.67
C MET A 129 -7.09 -8.51 4.85
N SER A 130 -7.41 -8.88 6.08
CA SER A 130 -8.71 -9.45 6.45
C SER A 130 -9.77 -8.36 6.56
N ASP A 131 -11.04 -8.74 6.39
CA ASP A 131 -12.15 -7.79 6.49
C ASP A 131 -12.27 -7.20 7.91
N SER A 132 -11.90 -7.97 8.94
CA SER A 132 -11.79 -7.48 10.33
C SER A 132 -10.78 -6.34 10.48
N ASP A 133 -9.60 -6.47 9.85
CA ASP A 133 -8.55 -5.46 9.89
C ASP A 133 -8.98 -4.19 9.12
N LEU A 134 -9.72 -4.36 8.02
CA LEU A 134 -10.33 -3.24 7.29
C LEU A 134 -11.28 -2.44 8.18
N HIS A 135 -12.17 -3.13 8.90
CA HIS A 135 -13.14 -2.49 9.80
C HIS A 135 -12.48 -1.77 10.97
N LEU A 136 -11.46 -2.40 11.57
CA LEU A 136 -10.65 -1.79 12.64
C LEU A 136 -9.95 -0.52 12.16
N LEU A 137 -9.37 -0.56 10.95
CA LEU A 137 -8.73 0.60 10.33
C LEU A 137 -9.73 1.71 9.93
N GLY A 138 -11.03 1.41 9.86
CA GLY A 138 -12.07 2.35 9.43
C GLY A 138 -12.25 2.40 7.92
N LEU A 139 -12.03 1.28 7.23
CA LEU A 139 -12.35 1.05 5.82
C LEU A 139 -13.59 0.14 5.71
N SER A 140 -14.19 0.13 4.52
CA SER A 140 -15.30 -0.77 4.16
C SER A 140 -14.77 -1.84 3.22
N ASP A 141 -15.02 -3.10 3.55
CA ASP A 141 -14.77 -4.29 2.73
C ASP A 141 -15.69 -4.36 1.49
N GLU A 142 -16.90 -3.79 1.57
CA GLU A 142 -17.85 -3.78 0.45
C GLU A 142 -17.59 -2.65 -0.56
N TYR A 143 -17.23 -1.45 -0.08
CA TYR A 143 -17.21 -0.24 -0.92
C TYR A 143 -15.83 0.41 -1.06
N ALA A 144 -14.88 0.08 -0.19
CA ALA A 144 -13.63 0.84 -0.08
C ALA A 144 -12.41 -0.03 0.27
N ARG A 145 -12.29 -1.18 -0.42
CA ARG A 145 -11.13 -2.05 -0.24
C ARG A 145 -9.83 -1.36 -0.67
N PRO A 146 -8.74 -1.50 0.10
CA PRO A 146 -7.50 -0.76 -0.13
C PRO A 146 -6.82 -1.14 -1.44
N GLU A 147 -6.91 -2.40 -1.88
CA GLU A 147 -6.34 -2.83 -3.16
C GLU A 147 -6.97 -2.12 -4.37
N TRP A 148 -8.19 -1.57 -4.25
CA TRP A 148 -8.83 -0.79 -5.32
C TRP A 148 -8.24 0.61 -5.48
N MET A 149 -7.40 1.06 -4.54
CA MET A 149 -6.63 2.29 -4.70
C MET A 149 -5.49 2.12 -5.72
N ILE A 150 -5.18 0.89 -6.13
CA ILE A 150 -4.22 0.57 -7.18
C ILE A 150 -5.00 0.24 -8.46
N LEU A 151 -4.85 1.08 -9.48
CA LEU A 151 -5.58 0.93 -10.74
C LEU A 151 -4.99 -0.23 -11.56
N THR A 152 -5.78 -1.28 -11.74
CA THR A 152 -5.48 -2.42 -12.64
C THR A 152 -6.33 -2.37 -13.91
N VAL A 153 -7.51 -1.75 -13.82
CA VAL A 153 -8.40 -1.47 -14.94
C VAL A 153 -8.79 0.00 -14.86
N MET A 154 -8.48 0.78 -15.89
CA MET A 154 -8.84 2.19 -15.98
C MET A 154 -10.19 2.33 -16.69
N PRO A 155 -11.22 2.89 -16.05
CA PRO A 155 -12.51 3.12 -16.71
C PRO A 155 -12.37 4.22 -17.77
N VAL A 156 -12.96 3.99 -18.94
CA VAL A 156 -12.98 4.97 -20.03
C VAL A 156 -14.33 5.68 -20.02
N PRO A 157 -14.38 7.01 -19.78
CA PRO A 157 -15.64 7.74 -19.74
C PRO A 157 -16.32 7.78 -21.13
N PRO A 158 -17.66 7.82 -21.18
CA PRO A 158 -18.41 7.86 -22.43
C PRO A 158 -18.30 9.25 -23.09
N PRO A 159 -18.61 9.38 -24.40
CA PRO A 159 -18.49 10.63 -25.16
C PRO A 159 -19.14 11.88 -24.53
N PRO A 160 -20.30 11.81 -23.84
CA PRO A 160 -20.87 12.99 -23.18
C PRO A 160 -19.97 13.62 -22.10
N VAL A 161 -19.06 12.84 -21.51
CA VAL A 161 -18.10 13.31 -20.50
C VAL A 161 -16.79 13.78 -21.15
N ARG A 162 -16.56 13.46 -22.43
CA ARG A 162 -15.39 13.84 -23.23
C ARG A 162 -15.82 14.34 -24.63
N PRO A 163 -16.57 15.45 -24.70
CA PRO A 163 -17.26 15.88 -25.91
C PRO A 163 -16.30 16.36 -27.01
N SER A 164 -16.57 16.01 -28.27
CA SER A 164 -15.84 16.53 -29.42
C SER A 164 -16.54 17.75 -30.00
N ILE A 165 -15.77 18.74 -30.46
CA ILE A 165 -16.27 19.91 -31.19
C ILE A 165 -15.98 19.71 -32.69
N ALA A 166 -17.03 19.79 -33.51
CA ALA A 166 -16.88 19.82 -34.96
C ALA A 166 -17.11 21.26 -35.46
N VAL A 167 -16.22 21.74 -36.32
CA VAL A 167 -16.30 23.05 -36.98
C VAL A 167 -16.47 22.83 -38.48
N ASP A 168 -17.17 23.76 -39.15
CA ASP A 168 -17.35 23.78 -40.59
C ASP A 168 -17.98 22.50 -41.17
N GLY A 169 -19.16 22.13 -40.65
CA GLY A 169 -19.92 20.97 -41.14
C GLY A 169 -19.24 19.61 -40.91
N GLY A 170 -18.19 19.54 -40.08
CA GLY A 170 -17.44 18.31 -39.80
C GLY A 170 -16.09 18.21 -40.50
N ALA A 171 -15.67 19.22 -41.26
CA ALA A 171 -14.36 19.25 -41.91
C ALA A 171 -13.19 19.32 -40.89
N MET A 172 -13.41 20.00 -39.76
CA MET A 172 -12.45 20.03 -38.66
C MET A 172 -13.10 19.47 -37.40
N ARG A 173 -12.43 18.50 -36.77
CA ARG A 173 -12.88 17.89 -35.52
C ARG A 173 -11.79 18.06 -34.47
N SER A 174 -12.15 18.70 -33.36
CA SER A 174 -11.31 18.86 -32.19
C SER A 174 -11.87 17.98 -31.08
N GLU A 175 -11.06 17.04 -30.60
CA GLU A 175 -11.44 16.17 -29.50
C GLU A 175 -11.24 16.87 -28.15
N ASP A 176 -11.90 16.35 -27.11
CA ASP A 176 -11.66 16.76 -25.72
C ASP A 176 -10.24 16.37 -25.24
N ASP A 177 -9.66 17.16 -24.34
CA ASP A 177 -8.35 16.90 -23.74
C ASP A 177 -8.27 15.52 -23.04
N LEU A 178 -9.37 15.05 -22.43
CA LEU A 178 -9.45 13.72 -21.85
C LEU A 178 -9.23 12.64 -22.91
N THR A 179 -9.78 12.82 -24.11
CA THR A 179 -9.60 11.87 -25.21
C THR A 179 -8.13 11.80 -25.64
N TYR A 180 -7.45 12.95 -25.74
CA TYR A 180 -6.01 12.98 -26.04
C TYR A 180 -5.19 12.31 -24.95
N LYS A 181 -5.44 12.61 -23.67
CA LYS A 181 -4.70 12.00 -22.55
C LYS A 181 -4.95 10.51 -22.40
N LEU A 182 -6.17 10.03 -22.64
CA LEU A 182 -6.47 8.60 -22.70
C LEU A 182 -5.69 7.93 -23.84
N GLY A 183 -5.56 8.58 -24.99
CA GLY A 183 -4.72 8.12 -26.09
C GLY A 183 -3.25 7.99 -25.70
N ASP A 184 -2.70 8.98 -24.99
CA ASP A 184 -1.33 8.96 -24.47
C ASP A 184 -1.12 7.80 -23.48
N ILE A 185 -2.05 7.60 -22.54
CA ILE A 185 -2.01 6.51 -21.55
C ILE A 185 -2.02 5.14 -22.24
N ILE A 186 -2.89 4.94 -23.24
CA ILE A 186 -2.97 3.68 -23.98
C ILE A 186 -1.65 3.40 -24.72
N LYS A 187 -1.07 4.41 -25.37
CA LYS A 187 0.23 4.28 -26.06
C LYS A 187 1.35 3.94 -25.08
N ALA A 188 1.43 4.62 -23.94
CA ALA A 188 2.41 4.32 -22.90
C ALA A 188 2.27 2.89 -22.36
N SER A 189 1.03 2.45 -22.09
CA SER A 189 0.74 1.09 -21.63
C SER A 189 1.13 0.03 -22.66
N ALA A 190 0.82 0.25 -23.94
CA ALA A 190 1.22 -0.66 -25.02
C ALA A 190 2.75 -0.75 -25.15
N ASN A 191 3.47 0.36 -24.98
CA ASN A 191 4.93 0.38 -25.00
C ASN A 191 5.54 -0.42 -23.86
N VAL A 192 5.04 -0.26 -22.62
CA VAL A 192 5.50 -1.08 -21.47
C VAL A 192 5.33 -2.56 -21.79
N ARG A 193 4.13 -2.97 -22.21
CA ARG A 193 3.82 -4.36 -22.55
C ARG A 193 4.71 -4.92 -23.65
N ARG A 194 4.99 -4.14 -24.69
CA ARG A 194 5.90 -4.55 -25.77
C ARG A 194 7.32 -4.75 -25.25
N CYS A 195 7.85 -3.81 -24.46
CA CYS A 195 9.19 -3.94 -23.88
C CYS A 195 9.33 -5.18 -22.98
N GLU A 196 8.30 -5.51 -22.20
CA GLU A 196 8.28 -6.76 -21.42
C GLU A 196 8.31 -8.00 -22.31
N GLN A 197 7.51 -8.03 -23.37
CA GLN A 197 7.42 -9.18 -24.29
C GLN A 197 8.69 -9.39 -25.13
N GLU A 198 9.37 -8.31 -25.50
CA GLU A 198 10.62 -8.33 -26.25
C GLU A 198 11.85 -8.63 -25.35
N GLY A 199 11.66 -8.74 -24.03
CA GLY A 199 12.73 -8.99 -23.08
C GLY A 199 13.70 -7.80 -22.94
N ALA A 200 13.19 -6.58 -23.03
CA ALA A 200 13.99 -5.38 -22.87
C ALA A 200 14.65 -5.33 -21.47
N PRO A 201 15.79 -4.63 -21.32
CA PRO A 201 16.44 -4.50 -20.02
C PRO A 201 15.52 -3.87 -18.96
N ALA A 202 15.60 -4.36 -17.71
CA ALA A 202 14.70 -3.95 -16.62
C ALA A 202 14.68 -2.44 -16.34
N HIS A 203 15.81 -1.75 -16.50
CA HIS A 203 15.88 -0.29 -16.31
C HIS A 203 15.06 0.46 -17.37
N VAL A 204 15.03 -0.02 -18.62
CA VAL A 204 14.24 0.55 -19.71
C VAL A 204 12.75 0.35 -19.45
N ILE A 205 12.36 -0.86 -19.03
CA ILE A 205 10.96 -1.14 -18.65
C ILE A 205 10.52 -0.19 -17.54
N SER A 206 11.36 -0.01 -16.51
CA SER A 206 11.05 0.89 -15.40
C SER A 206 10.89 2.36 -15.82
N GLU A 207 11.61 2.83 -16.85
CA GLU A 207 11.41 4.17 -17.39
C GLU A 207 10.03 4.32 -18.06
N PHE A 208 9.61 3.33 -18.85
CA PHE A 208 8.28 3.34 -19.47
C PHE A 208 7.14 3.16 -18.45
N GLU A 209 7.35 2.34 -17.42
CA GLU A 209 6.41 2.22 -16.29
C GLU A 209 6.24 3.56 -15.57
N GLN A 210 7.34 4.30 -15.37
CA GLN A 210 7.29 5.62 -14.75
C GLN A 210 6.58 6.66 -15.61
N LEU A 211 6.65 6.55 -16.93
CA LEU A 211 5.89 7.40 -17.85
C LEU A 211 4.39 7.10 -17.82
N LEU A 212 4.02 5.82 -17.62
CA LEU A 212 2.62 5.40 -17.50
C LEU A 212 1.96 5.88 -16.18
N GLN A 213 2.77 6.08 -15.13
CA GLN A 213 2.34 6.43 -13.77
C GLN A 213 2.04 7.91 -13.57
#